data_AF-A0A3G6M1V5-F1
#
_entry.id   AF-A0A3G6M1V5-F1
#
_cell.length_a   1.000
_cell.length_b   1.000
_cell.length_c   1.000
_cell.angle_alpha   90.00
_cell.angle_beta   90.00
_cell.angle_gamma   90.00
#
_symmetry.space_group_name_H-M   'P 1'
#
loop_
_entity.id
_entity.type
_entity.pdbx_description
1 polymer ?
#
loop_
_entity_poly.entity_id
_entity_poly.type
_entity_poly.pdbx_seq_one_letter_code
_entity_poly.pdbx_strand_id
1 'polypeptide(L)' 'MQHAKAENEVYSILQNLIVGNSPEELEDMIFHVFEDANLQSGDLSQEERSLRSEFHIASRKILRLLCKHPDLLRKLKDA' A
#
# COMPACT_ATOMS: atom_id res chain seq x y z
N MET A 1 -16.90 -7.62 18.41
CA MET A 1 -15.56 -8.02 18.93
C MET A 1 -14.62 -8.55 17.86
N GLN A 2 -15.06 -9.27 16.82
CA GLN A 2 -14.16 -9.77 15.75
C GLN A 2 -13.58 -8.66 14.85
N HIS A 3 -14.35 -7.61 14.52
CA HIS A 3 -13.85 -6.50 13.67
C HIS A 3 -12.66 -5.75 14.26
N ALA A 4 -12.68 -5.43 15.56
CA ALA A 4 -11.57 -4.73 16.23
C ALA A 4 -10.27 -5.55 16.23
N LYS A 5 -10.36 -6.89 16.16
CA LYS A 5 -9.19 -7.76 16.09
C LYS A 5 -8.56 -7.75 14.70
N ALA A 6 -9.38 -7.85 13.66
CA ALA A 6 -8.94 -7.76 12.27
C ALA A 6 -8.38 -6.38 11.94
N GLU A 7 -8.99 -5.31 12.45
CA GLU A 7 -8.53 -3.93 12.26
C GLU A 7 -7.14 -3.71 12.88
N ASN A 8 -6.93 -4.16 14.12
CA ASN A 8 -5.62 -4.08 14.77
C ASN A 8 -4.55 -4.90 14.04
N GLU A 9 -4.92 -6.06 13.50
CA GLU A 9 -4.02 -6.92 12.74
C GLU A 9 -3.61 -6.27 11.41
N VAL A 10 -4.57 -5.68 10.69
CA VAL A 10 -4.31 -4.91 9.47
C VAL A 10 -3.41 -3.70 9.76
N TYR A 11 -3.69 -2.95 10.83
CA TYR A 11 -2.86 -1.82 11.22
C TYR A 11 -1.42 -2.23 11.54
N SER A 12 -1.25 -3.31 12.32
CA SER A 12 0.09 -3.82 12.66
C SER A 12 0.87 -4.26 11.42
N ILE A 13 0.21 -4.94 10.47
CA ILE A 13 0.84 -5.36 9.21
C ILE A 13 1.27 -4.15 8.38
N LEU A 14 0.40 -3.15 8.22
CA LEU A 14 0.71 -1.92 7.48
C LEU A 14 1.84 -1.13 8.14
N GLN A 15 1.83 -1.04 9.46
CA GLN A 15 2.89 -0.36 10.21
C GLN A 15 4.24 -1.07 10.06
N ASN A 16 4.26 -2.41 10.16
CA ASN A 16 5.47 -3.20 9.95
C ASN A 16 6.04 -3.02 8.53
N LEU A 17 5.16 -2.98 7.51
CA LEU A 17 5.54 -2.68 6.14
C LEU A 17 6.17 -1.30 6.01
N ILE A 18 5.56 -0.26 6.60
CA ILE A 18 6.06 1.12 6.54
C ILE A 18 7.36 1.29 7.31
N VAL A 19 7.50 0.66 8.48
CA VAL A 19 8.71 0.75 9.31
C VAL A 19 9.88 0.05 8.64
N GLY A 20 9.66 -1.17 8.13
CA GLY A 20 10.70 -2.05 7.59
C GLY A 20 11.19 -1.71 6.20
N ASN A 21 10.50 -0.84 5.45
CA ASN A 21 10.83 -0.53 4.07
C ASN A 21 10.98 0.98 3.84
N SER A 22 11.78 1.34 2.85
CA SER A 22 11.81 2.68 2.26
C SER A 22 10.55 2.90 1.40
N PRO A 23 10.14 4.16 1.17
CA PRO A 23 9.01 4.44 0.29
C PRO A 23 9.19 3.89 -1.13
N GLU A 24 10.42 3.87 -1.65
CA GLU A 24 10.76 3.31 -2.96
C GLU A 24 10.55 1.79 -2.99
N GLU A 25 10.97 1.07 -1.94
CA GLU A 25 10.72 -0.38 -1.80
C GLU A 25 9.22 -0.68 -1.67
N LEU A 26 8.45 0.19 -1.00
CA LEU A 26 6.99 0.07 -0.95
C LEU A 26 6.33 0.31 -2.31
N GLU A 27 6.83 1.26 -3.11
CA GLU A 27 6.36 1.48 -4.49
C GLU A 27 6.59 0.23 -5.33
N ASP A 28 7.78 -0.38 -5.21
CA ASP A 28 8.19 -1.57 -5.94
C ASP A 28 7.42 -2.83 -5.51
N MET A 29 7.20 -3.04 -4.21
CA MET A 29 6.36 -4.13 -3.69
C MET A 29 4.91 -4.01 -4.18
N ILE A 30 4.34 -2.80 -4.14
CA ILE A 30 2.99 -2.55 -4.65
C ILE A 30 2.94 -2.81 -6.15
N PHE A 31 3.95 -2.35 -6.90
CA PHE A 31 4.08 -2.59 -8.33
C PHE A 31 4.14 -4.09 -8.65
N HIS A 32 4.95 -4.87 -7.94
CA HIS A 32 5.09 -6.32 -8.14
C HIS A 32 3.84 -7.12 -7.74
N VAL A 33 3.18 -6.80 -6.62
CA VAL A 33 1.88 -7.41 -6.28
C VAL A 33 0.87 -7.21 -7.40
N PHE A 34 0.92 -6.04 -8.05
CA PHE A 34 0.06 -5.74 -9.18
C PHE A 34 0.53 -6.40 -10.48
N GLU A 35 1.83 -6.46 -10.79
CA GLU A 35 2.34 -7.21 -11.95
C GLU A 35 2.04 -8.70 -11.86
N ASP A 36 2.21 -9.31 -10.69
CA ASP A 36 1.85 -10.70 -10.43
C ASP A 36 0.33 -10.92 -10.55
N ALA A 37 -0.48 -9.99 -10.06
CA ALA A 37 -1.93 -9.99 -10.32
C ALA A 37 -2.27 -9.76 -11.80
N ASN A 38 -1.39 -9.09 -12.57
CA ASN A 38 -1.52 -8.90 -14.01
C ASN A 38 -1.18 -10.18 -14.80
N LEU A 39 -0.28 -11.03 -14.31
CA LEU A 39 -0.13 -12.38 -14.86
C LEU A 39 -1.43 -13.20 -14.72
N GLN A 40 -2.30 -12.84 -13.77
CA GLN A 40 -3.66 -13.39 -13.59
C GLN A 40 -4.77 -12.53 -14.23
N SER A 41 -4.43 -11.48 -15.01
CA SER A 41 -5.36 -10.45 -15.54
C SER A 41 -6.47 -10.93 -16.48
N GLY A 42 -6.51 -12.22 -16.82
CA GLY A 42 -7.63 -12.80 -17.57
C GLY A 42 -8.98 -12.65 -16.85
N ASP A 43 -8.97 -12.55 -15.51
CA ASP A 43 -10.18 -12.69 -14.69
C ASP A 43 -10.74 -11.37 -14.12
N LEU A 44 -10.11 -10.22 -14.35
CA LEU A 44 -10.58 -8.95 -13.78
C LEU A 44 -11.65 -8.27 -14.64
N SER A 45 -12.76 -7.90 -14.01
CA SER A 45 -13.80 -7.05 -14.61
C SER A 45 -13.27 -5.64 -14.95
N GLN A 46 -14.04 -4.88 -15.72
CA GLN A 46 -13.67 -3.50 -16.07
C GLN A 46 -13.65 -2.57 -14.84
N GLU A 47 -14.55 -2.80 -13.88
CA GLU A 47 -14.65 -2.02 -12.65
C GLU A 47 -13.44 -2.26 -11.74
N GLU A 48 -13.04 -3.53 -11.56
CA GLU A 48 -11.86 -3.90 -10.78
C GLU A 48 -10.57 -3.33 -11.39
N ARG A 49 -10.47 -3.29 -12.72
CA ARG A 49 -9.35 -2.62 -13.42
C ARG A 49 -9.31 -1.12 -13.13
N SER A 50 -10.46 -0.45 -13.06
CA SER A 50 -10.53 0.98 -12.74
C SER A 50 -10.14 1.27 -11.29
N LEU A 51 -10.74 0.55 -10.34
CA LEU A 51 -10.43 0.68 -8.91
C LEU A 51 -8.95 0.41 -8.63
N ARG A 52 -8.37 -0.58 -9.32
CA ARG A 52 -6.94 -0.88 -9.24
C ARG A 52 -6.07 0.27 -9.74
N SER A 53 -6.44 0.88 -10.87
CA SER A 53 -5.72 2.06 -11.41
C SER A 53 -5.75 3.23 -10.42
N GLU A 54 -6.92 3.51 -9.84
CA GLU A 54 -7.09 4.55 -8.83
C GLU A 54 -6.26 4.29 -7.57
N PHE A 55 -6.28 3.05 -7.07
CA PHE A 55 -5.49 2.64 -5.91
C PHE A 55 -4.00 2.81 -6.18
N HIS A 56 -3.50 2.38 -7.35
CA HIS A 56 -2.10 2.57 -7.74
C HIS A 56 -1.70 4.06 -7.77
N ILE A 57 -2.54 4.92 -8.35
CA ILE A 57 -2.30 6.37 -8.37
C ILE A 57 -2.27 6.95 -6.95
N ALA A 58 -3.17 6.49 -6.07
CA ALA A 58 -3.23 6.92 -4.69
C ALA A 58 -1.98 6.50 -3.91
N SER A 59 -1.58 5.23 -3.98
CA SER A 59 -0.36 4.72 -3.34
C SER A 59 0.87 5.49 -3.78
N ARG A 60 1.02 5.73 -5.08
CA ARG A 60 2.14 6.52 -5.62
C ARG A 60 2.16 7.95 -5.11
N LYS A 61 0.99 8.58 -4.98
CA LYS A 61 0.88 9.94 -4.40
C LYS A 61 1.28 9.94 -2.93
N ILE A 62 0.81 8.96 -2.15
CA ILE A 62 1.13 8.82 -0.73
C ILE A 62 2.64 8.63 -0.54
N LEU A 63 3.25 7.67 -1.24
CA LEU A 63 4.69 7.40 -1.13
C LEU A 63 5.53 8.60 -1.51
N ARG A 64 5.21 9.30 -2.62
CA ARG A 64 5.88 10.55 -2.99
C ARG A 64 5.76 11.64 -1.94
N LEU A 65 4.61 11.75 -1.27
CA LEU A 65 4.43 12.70 -0.17
C LEU A 65 5.30 12.31 1.03
N LEU A 66 5.40 11.02 1.36
CA LEU A 66 6.25 10.53 2.44
C LEU A 66 7.75 10.77 2.15
N CYS A 67 8.20 10.58 0.90
CA CYS A 67 9.58 10.94 0.51
C CYS A 67 9.85 12.44 0.68
N LYS A 68 8.89 13.29 0.31
CA LYS A 68 9.03 14.76 0.39
C LYS A 68 8.92 15.30 1.81
N HIS A 69 8.28 14.57 2.70
CA HIS A 69 8.01 14.96 4.07
C HIS A 69 8.46 13.86 5.05
N PRO A 70 9.78 13.71 5.28
CA PRO A 70 10.32 12.65 6.14
C PRO A 70 9.78 12.70 7.58
N ASP A 71 9.34 13.85 8.07
CA ASP A 71 8.69 13.98 9.38
C ASP A 71 7.33 13.27 9.45
N LEU A 72 6.58 13.21 8.34
CA LEU A 72 5.32 12.45 8.27
C LEU A 72 5.60 10.96 8.31
N LEU A 73 6.62 10.51 7.57
CA LEU A 73 7.08 9.13 7.62
C LEU A 73 7.51 8.77 9.05
N ARG A 74 8.27 9.63 9.74
CA ARG A 74 8.69 9.40 11.11
C ARG A 74 7.49 9.27 12.06
N LYS A 75 6.53 10.19 11.98
CA LYS A 75 5.29 10.12 12.78
C LYS A 75 4.49 8.84 12.54
N LEU A 76 4.45 8.35 11.29
CA LEU A 76 3.79 7.08 10.97
C LEU A 76 4.56 5.86 11.50
N LYS A 77 5.89 5.94 11.57
CA LYS A 77 6.72 4.88 12.18
C LYS A 77 6.61 4.83 13.70
N ASP A 78 6.42 6.00 14.33
CA ASP A 78 6.41 6.17 15.79
C ASP A 78 5.01 6.04 16.43
N ALA A 79 3.92 5.99 15.64
CA ALA A 79 2.52 5.92 16.10
C ALA A 79 2.07 4.51 16.43
#